data_AF-A0AAX3UCK1-F1
#
_entry.id   AF-A0AAX3UCK1-F1
#
_cell.length_a   1.000
_cell.length_b   1.000
_cell.length_c   1.000
_cell.angle_alpha   90.00
_cell.angle_beta   90.00
_cell.angle_gamma   90.00
#
_symmetry.space_group_name_H-M   'P 1'
#
loop_
_entity.id
_entity.type
_entity.pdbx_description
1 polymer ?
#
loop_
_entity_poly.entity_id
_entity_poly.type
_entity_poly.pdbx_seq_one_letter_code
_entity_poly.pdbx_strand_id
1 'polypeptide(L)'
;MVRIKLQKISEKERHTYEALYGGVEFKKSYGDHYLPTLLLKDVKYNGIVVADHLWVNYTKGFSRLGQLEDNDVIVFDGRVMTYEKGYYTEKRQREYGLGRPTKIHLLNEKEKAPLPDALKEKNALVGYIMKVNKEFYLANNRPYEKWYVQQYEKWLEEYTK
;
A
#
# COMPACT_ATOMS: atom_id res chain seq x y z
N MET A 1 13.64 -13.40 6.63
CA MET A 1 12.30 -13.94 6.32
C MET A 1 12.15 -14.01 4.81
N VAL A 2 11.75 -15.17 4.29
CA VAL A 2 12.21 -15.69 3.00
C VAL A 2 11.16 -15.52 1.89
N ARG A 3 11.42 -14.62 0.93
CA ARG A 3 10.59 -14.41 -0.28
C ARG A 3 10.91 -15.39 -1.43
N ILE A 4 11.52 -16.55 -1.12
CA ILE A 4 12.00 -17.54 -2.12
C ILE A 4 10.86 -18.03 -3.02
N LYS A 5 9.60 -17.97 -2.57
CA LYS A 5 8.46 -18.41 -3.38
C LYS A 5 8.10 -17.42 -4.49
N LEU A 6 8.23 -16.11 -4.27
CA LEU A 6 8.04 -15.10 -5.32
C LEU A 6 9.09 -15.24 -6.44
N GLN A 7 10.33 -15.60 -6.09
CA GLN A 7 11.40 -15.84 -7.06
C GLN A 7 11.06 -16.94 -8.08
N LYS A 8 10.23 -17.92 -7.68
CA LYS A 8 9.84 -19.04 -8.56
C LYS A 8 8.69 -18.69 -9.51
N ILE A 9 8.06 -17.52 -9.34
CA ILE A 9 6.98 -17.04 -10.18
C ILE A 9 7.57 -16.18 -11.31
N SER A 10 7.02 -16.30 -12.52
CA SER A 10 7.51 -15.55 -13.69
C SER A 10 7.43 -14.04 -13.48
N GLU A 11 8.54 -13.33 -13.72
CA GLU A 11 8.60 -11.86 -13.70
C GLU A 11 7.89 -11.22 -14.92
N LYS A 12 7.68 -11.99 -16.00
CA LYS A 12 7.10 -11.50 -17.26
C LYS A 12 5.58 -11.46 -17.21
N GLU A 13 4.98 -12.38 -16.45
CA GLU A 13 3.55 -12.60 -16.45
C GLU A 13 2.85 -11.85 -15.31
N ARG A 14 1.57 -11.60 -15.54
CA ARG A 14 0.68 -11.04 -14.55
C ARG A 14 -0.14 -12.18 -13.96
N HIS A 15 -0.10 -12.31 -12.64
CA HIS A 15 -0.84 -13.33 -11.91
C HIS A 15 -1.80 -12.68 -10.93
N THR A 16 -2.85 -13.40 -10.54
CA THR A 16 -3.80 -12.98 -9.51
C THR A 16 -3.28 -13.38 -8.14
N TYR A 17 -3.33 -12.44 -7.21
CA TYR A 17 -2.93 -12.62 -5.82
C TYR A 17 -4.10 -12.24 -4.92
N GLU A 18 -4.12 -12.88 -3.76
CA GLU A 18 -4.98 -12.51 -2.63
C GLU A 18 -4.08 -12.05 -1.50
N ALA A 19 -4.45 -10.98 -0.80
CA ALA A 19 -3.70 -10.54 0.37
C ALA A 19 -4.62 -9.89 1.39
N LEU A 20 -4.29 -10.05 2.67
CA LEU A 20 -4.97 -9.34 3.74
C LEU A 20 -4.49 -7.88 3.78
N TYR A 21 -5.42 -6.97 4.06
CA TYR A 21 -5.09 -5.62 4.46
C TYR A 21 -4.21 -5.63 5.72
N GLY A 22 -3.09 -4.92 5.66
CA GLY A 22 -2.13 -4.82 6.75
C GLY A 22 -1.99 -3.44 7.37
N GLY A 23 -2.61 -2.41 6.79
CA GLY A 23 -2.42 -1.03 7.19
C GLY A 23 -1.92 -0.14 6.05
N VAL A 24 -1.70 1.12 6.38
CA VAL A 24 -1.20 2.15 5.47
C VAL A 24 -0.07 2.93 6.10
N GLU A 25 0.91 3.31 5.28
CA GLU A 25 2.00 4.21 5.66
C GLU A 25 2.30 5.17 4.50
N PHE A 26 3.30 6.02 4.66
CA PHE A 26 3.86 6.79 3.57
C PHE A 26 5.38 6.60 3.50
N LYS A 27 5.95 6.88 2.33
CA LYS A 27 7.40 6.99 2.15
C LYS A 27 7.80 8.38 1.67
N LYS A 28 8.98 8.83 2.07
CA LYS A 28 9.60 10.03 1.49
C LYS A 28 9.93 9.78 0.01
N SER A 29 9.69 10.78 -0.81
CA SER A 29 10.01 10.86 -2.22
C SER A 29 10.85 12.12 -2.47
N TYR A 30 11.35 12.28 -3.70
CA TYR A 30 12.11 13.46 -4.11
C TYR A 30 11.37 14.78 -3.76
N GLY A 31 12.11 15.77 -3.24
CA GLY A 31 11.59 17.10 -2.91
C GLY A 31 10.71 17.16 -1.66
N ASP A 32 11.00 16.36 -0.63
CA ASP A 32 10.26 16.31 0.64
C ASP A 32 8.77 15.96 0.54
N HIS A 33 8.36 15.37 -0.58
CA HIS A 33 6.99 14.91 -0.76
C HIS A 33 6.80 13.48 -0.26
N TYR A 34 5.62 13.20 0.32
CA TYR A 34 5.23 11.85 0.68
C TYR A 34 4.48 11.12 -0.45
N LEU A 35 4.70 9.81 -0.53
CA LEU A 35 3.93 8.88 -1.36
C LEU A 35 3.20 7.87 -0.47
N PRO A 36 1.88 7.67 -0.65
CA PRO A 36 1.12 6.70 0.13
C PRO A 36 1.51 5.27 -0.23
N THR A 37 1.54 4.39 0.78
CA THR A 37 1.87 2.97 0.65
C THR A 37 0.86 2.11 1.41
N LEU A 38 0.60 0.92 0.88
CA LEU A 38 -0.30 -0.07 1.45
C LEU A 38 0.50 -1.29 1.90
N LEU A 39 0.24 -1.78 3.11
CA LEU A 39 0.77 -3.06 3.58
C LEU A 39 -0.20 -4.17 3.20
N LEU A 40 0.33 -5.17 2.51
CA LEU A 40 -0.35 -6.42 2.21
C LEU A 40 0.27 -7.50 3.11
N LYS A 41 -0.56 -8.29 3.80
CA LYS A 41 -0.14 -9.43 4.63
C LYS A 41 -0.64 -10.73 4.01
N ASP A 42 0.01 -11.84 4.35
CA ASP A 42 -0.36 -13.19 3.90
C ASP A 42 -0.65 -13.24 2.40
N VAL A 43 0.30 -12.74 1.60
CA VAL A 43 0.14 -12.65 0.15
C VAL A 43 0.16 -14.05 -0.44
N LYS A 44 -0.94 -14.44 -1.07
CA LYS A 44 -1.17 -15.77 -1.64
C LYS A 44 -1.18 -15.74 -3.16
N TYR A 45 -0.67 -16.81 -3.75
CA TYR A 45 -0.81 -17.16 -5.16
C TYR A 45 -1.27 -18.62 -5.23
N ASN A 46 -2.35 -18.91 -5.95
CA ASN A 46 -2.98 -20.23 -6.02
C ASN A 46 -3.21 -20.85 -4.63
N GLY A 47 -3.72 -20.07 -3.68
CA GLY A 47 -3.97 -20.49 -2.30
C GLY A 47 -2.73 -20.65 -1.40
N ILE A 48 -1.51 -20.52 -1.95
CA ILE A 48 -0.27 -20.71 -1.22
C ILE A 48 0.32 -19.35 -0.82
N VAL A 49 0.67 -19.16 0.45
CA VAL A 49 1.39 -17.96 0.91
C VAL A 49 2.79 -17.91 0.26
N VAL A 50 3.03 -16.83 -0.49
CA VAL A 50 4.27 -16.54 -1.22
C VAL A 50 5.09 -15.40 -0.62
N ALA A 51 4.47 -14.55 0.21
CA ALA A 51 5.14 -13.55 1.03
C ALA A 51 4.32 -13.22 2.29
N ASP A 52 4.98 -13.14 3.45
CA ASP A 52 4.31 -12.84 4.72
C ASP A 52 3.77 -11.41 4.75
N HIS A 53 4.54 -10.46 4.19
CA HIS A 53 4.10 -9.08 4.01
C HIS A 53 4.83 -8.38 2.85
N LEU A 54 4.14 -7.43 2.21
CA LEU A 54 4.68 -6.57 1.16
C LEU A 54 4.13 -5.14 1.28
N TRP A 55 5.04 -4.17 1.26
CA TRP A 55 4.67 -2.78 1.01
C TRP A 55 4.55 -2.54 -0.49
N VAL A 56 3.41 -2.00 -0.92
CA VAL A 56 3.16 -1.59 -2.30
C VAL A 56 2.79 -0.11 -2.37
N ASN A 57 3.00 0.54 -3.52
CA ASN A 57 2.48 1.89 -3.71
C ASN A 57 0.95 1.87 -3.64
N TYR A 58 0.36 2.83 -2.93
CA TYR A 58 -1.08 2.99 -2.90
C TYR A 58 -1.53 3.56 -4.26
N THR A 59 -2.20 2.74 -5.08
CA THR A 59 -2.64 3.12 -6.42
C THR A 59 -4.08 3.59 -6.41
N LYS A 60 -4.51 4.28 -7.49
CA LYS A 60 -5.92 4.66 -7.68
C LYS A 60 -6.90 3.47 -7.54
N GLY A 61 -6.47 2.25 -7.90
CA GLY A 61 -7.33 1.08 -7.79
C GLY A 61 -7.53 0.63 -6.34
N PHE A 62 -6.55 0.85 -5.46
CA PHE A 62 -6.76 0.67 -4.02
C PHE A 62 -7.64 1.77 -3.43
N SER A 63 -7.51 3.03 -3.88
CA SER A 63 -8.37 4.13 -3.38
C SER A 63 -9.85 3.87 -3.65
N ARG A 64 -10.16 3.25 -4.80
CA ARG A 64 -11.53 2.88 -5.19
C ARG A 64 -12.18 1.84 -4.29
N LEU A 65 -11.40 1.09 -3.50
CA LEU A 65 -11.96 0.18 -2.51
C LEU A 65 -12.49 0.92 -1.27
N GLY A 66 -12.16 2.20 -1.09
CA GLY A 66 -12.48 2.95 0.12
C GLY A 66 -11.58 2.58 1.31
N GLN A 67 -12.04 2.91 2.52
CA GLN A 67 -11.33 2.67 3.77
C GLN A 67 -11.31 1.18 4.11
N LEU A 68 -10.13 0.59 3.93
CA LEU A 68 -9.88 -0.81 4.24
C LEU A 68 -9.76 -1.01 5.75
N GLU A 69 -10.25 -2.16 6.21
CA GLU A 69 -10.27 -2.56 7.61
C GLU A 69 -9.52 -3.87 7.80
N ASP A 70 -9.18 -4.18 9.04
CA ASP A 70 -8.59 -5.48 9.36
C ASP A 70 -9.48 -6.64 8.87
N ASN A 71 -8.81 -7.66 8.35
CA ASN A 71 -9.39 -8.85 7.71
C ASN A 71 -9.99 -8.65 6.30
N ASP A 72 -9.94 -7.44 5.73
CA ASP A 72 -10.26 -7.28 4.31
C ASP A 72 -9.29 -8.09 3.44
N VAL A 73 -9.83 -8.96 2.59
CA VAL A 73 -9.05 -9.69 1.59
C VAL A 73 -9.13 -8.95 0.26
N ILE A 74 -7.98 -8.50 -0.21
CA ILE A 74 -7.83 -7.75 -1.46
C ILE A 74 -7.35 -8.72 -2.54
N VAL A 75 -8.09 -8.79 -3.64
CA VAL A 75 -7.73 -9.55 -4.83
C VAL A 75 -7.20 -8.60 -5.88
N PHE A 76 -6.03 -8.91 -6.44
CA PHE A 76 -5.44 -8.08 -7.47
C PHE A 76 -4.54 -8.88 -8.40
N ASP A 77 -4.49 -8.44 -9.65
CA ASP A 77 -3.46 -8.89 -10.57
C ASP A 77 -2.16 -8.11 -10.31
N GLY A 78 -1.01 -8.78 -10.27
CA GLY A 78 0.31 -8.16 -10.07
C GLY A 78 1.41 -8.81 -10.91
N ARG A 79 2.56 -8.14 -11.03
CA ARG A 79 3.79 -8.73 -11.59
C ARG A 79 4.86 -8.85 -10.51
N VAL A 80 5.63 -9.93 -10.54
CA VAL A 80 6.83 -10.03 -9.71
C VAL A 80 7.84 -8.99 -10.19
N MET A 81 8.38 -8.23 -9.25
CA MET A 81 9.42 -7.22 -9.48
C MET A 81 10.64 -7.58 -8.65
N THR A 82 11.82 -7.28 -9.16
CA THR A 82 13.07 -7.37 -8.39
C THR A 82 13.57 -5.98 -8.04
N TYR A 83 14.18 -5.85 -6.87
CA TYR A 83 14.93 -4.65 -6.51
C TYR A 83 16.17 -5.04 -5.71
N GLU A 84 17.17 -4.16 -5.77
CA GLU A 84 18.39 -4.32 -4.99
C GLU A 84 18.25 -3.60 -3.66
N LYS A 85 18.59 -4.29 -2.57
CA LYS A 85 18.60 -3.74 -1.22
C LYS A 85 20.00 -3.85 -0.64
N GLY A 86 20.42 -2.79 0.04
CA GLY A 86 21.74 -2.67 0.68
C GLY A 86 22.27 -1.26 0.55
N TYR A 87 23.14 -0.86 1.48
CA TYR A 87 23.87 0.39 1.37
C TYR A 87 24.90 0.31 0.23
N TYR A 88 25.30 1.45 -0.32
CA TYR A 88 26.31 1.50 -1.39
C TYR A 88 27.63 0.79 -0.99
N THR A 89 27.92 0.73 0.31
CA THR A 89 29.09 0.10 0.91
C THR A 89 28.99 -1.42 1.09
N GLU A 90 27.82 -2.02 0.85
CA GLU A 90 27.57 -3.45 1.07
C GLU A 90 27.19 -4.18 -0.23
N LYS A 91 27.42 -5.50 -0.25
CA LYS A 91 26.97 -6.34 -1.37
C LYS A 91 25.43 -6.30 -1.44
N ARG A 92 24.92 -5.64 -2.48
CA ARG A 92 23.48 -5.53 -2.74
C ARG A 92 22.84 -6.92 -2.83
N GLN A 93 21.77 -7.11 -2.09
CA GLN A 93 20.97 -8.32 -2.11
C GLN A 93 19.76 -8.10 -3.02
N ARG A 94 19.50 -9.05 -3.92
CA ARG A 94 18.29 -9.05 -4.74
C ARG A 94 17.10 -9.48 -3.89
N GLU A 95 16.11 -8.61 -3.75
CA GLU A 95 14.81 -8.91 -3.16
C GLU A 95 13.71 -8.94 -4.24
N TYR A 96 12.62 -9.64 -3.93
CA TYR A 96 11.45 -9.80 -4.79
C TYR A 96 10.25 -9.10 -4.17
N GLY A 97 9.41 -8.46 -4.97
CA GLY A 97 8.16 -7.84 -4.55
C GLY A 97 7.09 -7.97 -5.61
N LEU A 98 5.95 -7.32 -5.39
CA LEU A 98 4.87 -7.22 -6.37
C LEU A 98 4.71 -5.77 -6.82
N GLY A 99 4.55 -5.58 -8.12
CA GLY A 99 4.35 -4.27 -8.72
C GLY A 99 3.19 -4.24 -9.70
N ARG A 100 2.82 -3.01 -10.07
CA ARG A 100 1.79 -2.70 -11.07
C ARG A 100 0.45 -3.38 -10.77
N PRO A 101 -0.15 -3.24 -9.57
CA PRO A 101 -1.41 -3.92 -9.27
C PRO A 101 -2.54 -3.42 -10.20
N THR A 102 -3.39 -4.33 -10.69
CA THR A 102 -4.57 -4.06 -11.53
C THR A 102 -5.71 -5.01 -11.18
N LYS A 103 -6.92 -4.81 -11.73
CA LYS A 103 -8.12 -5.61 -11.43
C LYS A 103 -8.37 -5.79 -9.93
N ILE A 104 -8.17 -4.70 -9.20
CA ILE A 104 -8.21 -4.66 -7.75
C ILE A 104 -9.68 -4.67 -7.30
N HIS A 105 -10.04 -5.61 -6.42
CA HIS A 105 -11.36 -5.72 -5.80
C HIS A 105 -11.24 -6.38 -4.42
N LEU A 106 -12.29 -6.28 -3.60
CA LEU A 106 -12.40 -7.06 -2.36
C LEU A 106 -12.93 -8.46 -2.70
N LEU A 107 -12.43 -9.49 -2.03
CA LEU A 107 -12.97 -10.85 -2.18
C LEU A 107 -14.43 -10.91 -1.70
N ASN A 108 -14.72 -10.20 -0.61
CA ASN A 108 -16.07 -10.02 -0.08
C ASN A 108 -16.44 -8.54 -0.25
N GLU A 109 -17.29 -8.26 -1.23
CA GLU A 109 -17.76 -6.90 -1.48
C GLU A 109 -18.56 -6.39 -0.28
N LYS A 110 -18.14 -5.22 0.21
CA LYS A 110 -18.88 -4.43 1.20
C LYS A 110 -18.71 -2.96 0.88
N GLU A 111 -19.74 -2.18 1.21
CA GLU A 111 -19.64 -0.73 1.12
C GLU A 111 -18.59 -0.23 2.12
N LYS A 112 -17.76 0.72 1.67
CA LYS A 112 -16.67 1.29 2.43
C LYS A 112 -16.75 2.79 2.40
N ALA A 113 -16.36 3.42 3.51
CA ALA A 113 -16.19 4.86 3.54
C ALA A 113 -15.21 5.28 2.43
N PRO A 114 -15.48 6.38 1.72
CA PRO A 114 -14.69 6.79 0.58
C PRO A 114 -13.27 7.20 1.01
N LEU A 115 -12.33 7.15 0.06
CA LEU A 115 -10.97 7.66 0.22
C LEU A 115 -10.57 8.56 -0.95
N PRO A 116 -9.64 9.52 -0.71
CA PRO A 116 -9.08 10.33 -1.79
C PRO A 116 -8.38 9.47 -2.85
N ASP A 117 -8.49 9.87 -4.11
CA ASP A 117 -7.83 9.19 -5.23
C ASP A 117 -6.30 9.35 -5.11
N ALA A 118 -5.57 8.23 -5.05
CA ALA A 118 -4.12 8.25 -4.82
C ALA A 118 -3.31 8.98 -5.92
N LEU A 119 -3.88 9.16 -7.12
CA LEU A 119 -3.22 9.85 -8.22
C LEU A 119 -3.55 11.35 -8.22
N LYS A 120 -4.83 11.72 -8.03
CA LYS A 120 -5.29 13.12 -8.12
C LYS A 120 -5.23 13.87 -6.79
N GLU A 121 -5.47 13.16 -5.69
CA GLU A 121 -5.71 13.73 -4.36
C GLU A 121 -4.72 13.17 -3.35
N LYS A 122 -3.51 12.86 -3.83
CA LYS A 122 -2.42 12.23 -3.08
C LYS A 122 -2.18 12.86 -1.70
N ASN A 123 -2.19 14.20 -1.61
CA ASN A 123 -1.92 14.88 -0.34
C ASN A 123 -3.04 14.65 0.67
N ALA A 124 -4.30 14.64 0.24
CA ALA A 124 -5.42 14.26 1.11
C ALA A 124 -5.29 12.79 1.54
N LEU A 125 -4.87 11.89 0.65
CA LEU A 125 -4.64 10.48 1.04
C LEU A 125 -3.51 10.34 2.06
N VAL A 126 -2.41 11.10 1.94
CA VAL A 126 -1.36 11.15 2.97
C VAL A 126 -1.91 11.70 4.28
N GLY A 127 -2.80 12.70 4.23
CA GLY A 127 -3.51 13.22 5.39
C GLY A 127 -4.33 12.17 6.13
N TYR A 128 -5.09 11.35 5.40
CA TYR A 128 -5.79 10.19 5.95
C TYR A 128 -4.83 9.23 6.65
N ILE A 129 -3.71 8.89 6.02
CA ILE A 129 -2.69 7.98 6.57
C ILE A 129 -2.09 8.52 7.86
N MET A 130 -1.78 9.82 7.91
CA MET A 130 -1.30 10.47 9.13
C MET A 130 -2.35 10.41 10.23
N LYS A 131 -3.63 10.67 9.91
CA LYS A 131 -4.74 10.66 10.85
C LYS A 131 -4.95 9.26 11.45
N VAL A 132 -4.98 8.22 10.63
CA VAL A 132 -5.13 6.81 11.06
C VAL A 132 -3.97 6.37 11.97
N ASN A 133 -2.74 6.78 11.66
CA ASN A 133 -1.55 6.36 12.40
C ASN A 133 -1.09 7.39 13.46
N LYS A 134 -1.93 8.36 13.83
CA LYS A 134 -1.53 9.51 14.66
C LYS A 134 -0.78 9.11 15.93
N GLU A 135 -1.39 8.23 16.73
CA GLU A 135 -0.82 7.82 18.01
C GLU A 135 0.52 7.12 17.83
N PHE A 136 0.59 6.18 16.88
CA PHE A 136 1.81 5.47 16.53
C PHE A 136 2.91 6.42 16.05
N TYR A 137 2.59 7.40 15.21
CA TYR A 137 3.58 8.35 14.70
C TYR A 137 4.13 9.27 15.78
N LEU A 138 3.26 9.82 16.63
CA LEU A 138 3.69 10.68 17.74
C LEU A 138 4.55 9.90 18.74
N ALA A 139 4.16 8.67 19.08
CA ALA A 139 4.92 7.82 20.01
C ALA A 139 6.30 7.41 19.47
N ASN A 140 6.46 7.31 18.15
CA ASN A 140 7.69 6.84 17.51
C ASN A 140 8.48 7.95 16.78
N ASN A 141 8.21 9.22 17.11
CA ASN A 141 8.85 10.39 16.52
C ASN A 141 8.85 10.38 14.97
N ARG A 142 7.76 9.88 14.38
CA ARG A 142 7.54 9.90 12.93
C ARG A 142 6.85 11.21 12.52
N PRO A 143 7.03 11.67 11.26
CA PRO A 143 6.40 12.90 10.80
C PRO A 143 4.88 12.86 10.89
N TYR A 144 4.30 13.90 11.51
CA TYR A 144 2.88 14.17 11.57
C TYR A 144 2.64 15.64 11.24
N GLU A 145 2.21 15.91 10.01
CA GLU A 145 2.14 17.28 9.49
C GLU A 145 0.68 17.74 9.34
N LYS A 146 0.33 18.79 10.08
CA LYS A 146 -1.04 19.33 10.13
C LYS A 146 -1.59 19.69 8.75
N TRP A 147 -0.75 20.20 7.86
CA TRP A 147 -1.16 20.60 6.52
C TRP A 147 -1.76 19.42 5.73
N TYR A 148 -1.14 18.24 5.78
CA TYR A 148 -1.66 17.04 5.12
C TYR A 148 -3.00 16.60 5.72
N VAL A 149 -3.11 16.59 7.05
CA VAL A 149 -4.36 16.25 7.74
C VAL A 149 -5.48 17.21 7.35
N GLN A 150 -5.20 18.51 7.23
CA GLN A 150 -6.17 19.50 6.75
C GLN A 150 -6.60 19.25 5.30
N GLN A 151 -5.70 18.77 4.42
CA GLN A 151 -6.10 18.39 3.05
C GLN A 151 -7.12 17.25 3.06
N TYR A 152 -6.96 16.27 3.96
CA TYR A 152 -7.94 15.18 4.10
C TYR A 152 -9.28 15.67 4.65
N GLU A 153 -9.26 16.54 5.66
CA GLU A 153 -10.48 17.07 6.27
C GLU A 153 -11.28 17.91 5.28
N LYS A 154 -10.60 18.78 4.51
CA LYS A 154 -11.23 19.54 3.43
C LYS A 154 -11.82 18.63 2.35
N TRP A 155 -11.09 17.61 1.94
CA TRP A 155 -11.59 16.64 0.96
C TRP A 155 -12.84 15.91 1.46
N LEU A 156 -12.87 15.53 2.74
CA LEU A 156 -14.02 14.85 3.34
C LEU A 156 -15.25 15.77 3.36
N GLU A 157 -15.07 17.04 3.76
CA GLU A 157 -16.14 18.03 3.72
C GLU A 157 -16.72 18.25 2.31
N GLU A 158 -15.85 18.29 1.30
CA GLU A 158 -16.26 18.44 -0.11
C GLU A 158 -16.97 17.20 -0.65
N TYR A 159 -16.57 16.00 -0.23
CA TYR A 159 -17.20 14.75 -0.65
C TYR A 159 -18.59 14.54 -0.02
N THR A 160 -18.79 15.03 1.21
CA THR A 160 -20.06 14.86 1.95
C THR A 160 -21.15 15.88 1.61
N LYS A 161 -20.86 16.86 0.74
CA LYS A 161 -21.82 17.87 0.26
C LYS A 161 -22.51 17.40 -1.01
#